data_AF-A0A0P0WHS5-F1
#
_entry.id   AF-A0A0P0WHS5-F1
#
_cell.length_a   1.000
_cell.length_b   1.000
_cell.length_c   1.000
_cell.angle_alpha   90.00
_cell.angle_beta   90.00
_cell.angle_gamma   90.00
#
_symmetry.space_group_name_H-M   'P 1'
#
loop_
_entity.id
_entity.type
_entity.pdbx_description
1 polymer ?
#
loop_
_entity_poly.entity_id
_entity_poly.type
_entity_poly.pdbx_seq_one_letter_code
_entity_poly.pdbx_strand_id
1 'polypeptide(L)'
;MAPAAAEQELLLHLKLAFLAREPPACVLSLARKAGGGSVTPHVQNFILESCTGNNAGGDQNCSYVTTILKRIIAEAELSSDIVIDGLYEEFGQFMSSKSMTINE
;
A
#
# COMPACT_ATOMS: atom_id res chain seq x y z
N MET A 1 15.79 -9.29 20.56
CA MET A 1 14.54 -8.80 19.97
C MET A 1 13.78 -10.02 19.47
N ALA A 2 12.54 -10.27 19.91
CA ALA A 2 11.73 -11.35 19.33
C ALA A 2 11.41 -11.00 17.86
N PRO A 3 11.38 -11.97 16.92
CA PRO A 3 11.14 -11.69 15.51
C PRO A 3 9.83 -10.92 15.26
N ALA A 4 8.78 -11.21 16.04
CA ALA A 4 7.49 -10.50 15.95
C ALA A 4 7.56 -9.02 16.35
N ALA A 5 8.44 -8.63 17.27
CA ALA A 5 8.58 -7.23 17.67
C ALA A 5 9.23 -6.39 16.57
N ALA A 6 10.20 -6.97 15.85
CA ALA A 6 10.85 -6.32 14.72
C ALA A 6 9.88 -6.11 13.54
N GLU A 7 9.01 -7.08 13.28
CA GLU A 7 7.96 -6.96 12.26
C GLU A 7 6.99 -5.82 12.58
N GLN A 8 6.49 -5.74 13.82
CA GLN A 8 5.59 -4.66 14.26
C GLN A 8 6.24 -3.27 14.13
N GLU A 9 7.52 -3.15 14.49
CA GLU A 9 8.27 -1.91 14.31
C GLU A 9 8.40 -1.52 12.83
N LEU A 10 8.65 -2.49 11.95
CA LEU A 10 8.71 -2.26 10.50
C LEU A 10 7.34 -1.88 9.92
N LEU A 11 6.25 -2.49 10.37
CA LEU A 11 4.89 -2.12 9.96
C LEU A 11 4.56 -0.68 10.43
N LEU A 12 4.96 -0.30 11.63
CA LEU A 12 4.82 1.07 12.11
C LEU A 12 5.62 2.05 11.24
N HIS A 13 6.88 1.74 10.94
CA HIS A 13 7.69 2.56 10.03
C HIS A 13 7.10 2.65 8.63
N LEU A 14 6.53 1.56 8.11
CA LEU A 14 5.83 1.54 6.82
C LEU A 14 4.64 2.49 6.83
N LYS A 15 3.80 2.43 7.87
CA LYS A 15 2.66 3.35 8.03
C LYS A 15 3.11 4.81 8.10
N LEU A 16 4.14 5.10 8.91
CA LEU A 16 4.68 6.45 9.04
C LEU A 16 5.29 6.95 7.73
N ALA A 17 6.04 6.13 7.01
CA ALA A 17 6.63 6.47 5.72
C ALA A 17 5.54 6.77 4.67
N PHE A 18 4.47 5.97 4.64
CA PHE A 18 3.33 6.20 3.76
C PHE A 18 2.65 7.55 4.05
N LEU A 19 2.37 7.82 5.34
CA LEU A 19 1.77 9.08 5.78
C LEU A 19 2.70 10.29 5.52
N ALA A 20 4.01 10.09 5.65
CA ALA A 20 5.04 11.08 5.34
C ALA A 20 5.24 11.29 3.82
N ARG A 21 4.53 10.56 2.97
CA ARG A 21 4.63 10.65 1.51
C ARG A 21 6.03 10.34 0.99
N GLU A 22 6.73 9.45 1.68
CA GLU A 22 8.02 8.95 1.23
C GLU A 22 7.93 8.41 -0.20
N PRO A 23 9.01 8.48 -1.00
CA PRO A 23 9.01 7.96 -2.35
C PRO A 23 8.48 6.52 -2.41
N PRO A 24 7.71 6.13 -3.44
CA PRO A 24 7.14 4.78 -3.54
C PRO A 24 8.17 3.66 -3.41
N ALA A 25 9.42 3.89 -3.81
CA ALA A 25 10.52 2.95 -3.65
C ALA A 25 10.90 2.70 -2.17
N CYS A 26 10.82 3.72 -1.32
CA CYS A 26 11.07 3.61 0.12
C CYS A 26 9.97 2.77 0.79
N VAL A 27 8.71 3.10 0.49
CA VAL A 27 7.54 2.37 1.00
C VAL A 27 7.59 0.90 0.58
N LEU A 28 7.88 0.62 -0.70
CA LEU A 28 7.99 -0.75 -1.20
C LEU A 28 9.14 -1.52 -0.51
N SER A 29 10.27 -0.85 -0.27
CA SER A 29 11.39 -1.46 0.43
C SER A 29 11.07 -1.80 1.89
N LEU A 30 10.31 -0.94 2.58
CA LEU A 30 9.82 -1.21 3.92
C LEU A 30 8.79 -2.34 3.94
N ALA A 31 7.88 -2.37 2.96
CA ALA A 31 6.89 -3.44 2.82
C ALA A 31 7.57 -4.81 2.65
N ARG A 32 8.59 -4.91 1.79
CA ARG A 32 9.38 -6.14 1.65
C ARG A 32 10.10 -6.53 2.93
N LYS A 33 10.69 -5.56 3.64
CA LYS A 33 11.36 -5.85 4.92
C LYS A 33 10.36 -6.38 5.96
N ALA A 34 9.17 -5.78 6.03
CA ALA A 34 8.11 -6.24 6.93
C ALA A 34 7.65 -7.66 6.59
N GLY A 35 7.56 -8.01 5.31
CA GLY A 35 7.18 -9.35 4.86
C GLY A 35 8.34 -10.35 4.70
N GLY A 36 9.52 -10.07 5.26
CA GLY A 36 10.66 -11.01 5.22
C GLY A 36 11.31 -11.19 3.84
N GLY A 37 11.13 -10.23 2.92
CA GLY A 37 11.69 -10.22 1.58
C GLY A 37 10.65 -10.10 0.46
N SER A 38 9.39 -10.44 0.75
CA SER A 38 8.24 -10.32 -0.17
C SER A 38 7.20 -9.35 0.39
N VAL A 39 6.28 -8.89 -0.45
CA VAL A 39 5.10 -8.14 -0.01
C VAL A 39 3.97 -9.14 0.23
N THR A 40 4.02 -9.81 1.37
CA THR A 40 3.09 -10.88 1.71
C THR A 40 1.65 -10.37 1.85
N PRO A 41 0.63 -11.25 1.76
CA PRO A 41 -0.77 -10.89 2.01
C PRO A 41 -1.01 -10.20 3.36
N HIS A 42 -0.19 -10.52 4.37
CA HIS A 42 -0.26 -9.86 5.69
C HIS A 42 0.11 -8.38 5.59
N VAL A 43 1.22 -8.06 4.91
CA VAL A 43 1.66 -6.68 4.69
C VAL A 43 0.69 -5.94 3.78
N GLN A 44 0.16 -6.59 2.74
CA GLN A 44 -0.84 -5.99 1.85
C GLN A 44 -2.10 -5.57 2.63
N ASN A 45 -2.63 -6.44 3.50
CA ASN A 45 -3.77 -6.11 4.36
C ASN A 45 -3.46 -4.95 5.30
N PHE A 46 -2.27 -4.96 5.92
CA PHE A 46 -1.86 -3.85 6.79
C PHE A 46 -1.82 -2.51 6.05
N ILE A 47 -1.32 -2.50 4.81
CA ILE A 47 -1.30 -1.30 3.96
C ILE A 47 -2.73 -0.86 3.66
N LEU A 48 -3.61 -1.78 3.25
CA LEU A 48 -5.02 -1.46 2.98
C LEU A 48 -5.69 -0.82 4.22
N GLU A 49 -5.65 -1.50 5.36
CA GLU A 49 -6.26 -1.00 6.60
C GLU A 49 -5.65 0.33 7.08
N SER A 50 -4.32 0.45 7.04
CA SER A 50 -3.62 1.62 7.59
C SER A 50 -3.63 2.83 6.65
N CYS A 51 -3.68 2.61 5.34
CA CYS A 51 -3.38 3.63 4.34
C CYS A 51 -4.61 4.04 3.52
N THR A 52 -5.58 3.15 3.30
CA THR A 52 -6.78 3.45 2.51
C THR A 52 -8.04 3.56 3.36
N GLY A 53 -8.16 2.79 4.45
CA GLY A 53 -9.29 2.83 5.36
C GLY A 53 -9.60 4.20 6.00
N ASN A 54 -8.69 5.17 5.93
CA ASN A 54 -8.83 6.49 6.56
C ASN A 54 -8.94 7.67 5.56
N ASN A 55 -9.05 7.43 4.24
CA ASN A 55 -9.21 8.49 3.25
C ASN A 55 -10.67 8.96 3.13
N ALA A 56 -11.20 9.50 4.23
CA ALA A 56 -12.39 10.33 4.25
C ALA A 56 -12.10 11.79 3.80
N GLY A 57 -10.94 12.08 3.20
CA GLY A 57 -10.59 13.46 2.84
C GLY A 57 -9.52 13.57 1.74
N GLY A 58 -9.92 14.13 0.60
CA GLY A 58 -9.03 14.87 -0.29
C GLY A 58 -8.48 14.11 -1.51
N ASP A 59 -9.07 14.41 -2.66
CA ASP A 59 -8.71 14.06 -4.04
C ASP A 59 -7.18 14.05 -4.35
N GLN A 60 -6.39 14.88 -3.65
CA GLN A 60 -4.94 15.01 -3.83
C GLN A 60 -4.14 13.77 -3.39
N ASN A 61 -4.70 12.92 -2.51
CA ASN A 61 -4.04 11.70 -2.08
C ASN A 61 -4.15 10.56 -3.10
N CYS A 62 -5.10 10.65 -4.02
CA CYS A 62 -5.40 9.59 -4.98
C CYS A 62 -4.17 9.18 -5.79
N SER A 63 -3.45 10.13 -6.42
CA SER A 63 -2.33 9.77 -7.31
C SER A 63 -1.19 9.01 -6.65
N TYR A 64 -0.81 9.41 -5.43
CA TYR A 64 0.25 8.74 -4.67
C TYR A 64 -0.19 7.37 -4.18
N VAL A 65 -1.39 7.28 -3.61
CA VAL A 65 -1.95 6.01 -3.16
C VAL A 65 -2.06 5.05 -4.34
N THR A 66 -2.62 5.48 -5.47
CA THR A 66 -2.69 4.69 -6.72
C THR A 66 -1.30 4.22 -7.16
N THR A 67 -0.29 5.09 -7.10
CA THR A 67 1.09 4.74 -7.51
C THR A 67 1.68 3.66 -6.62
N ILE A 68 1.45 3.75 -5.31
CA ILE A 68 1.92 2.75 -4.35
C ILE A 68 1.18 1.42 -4.52
N LEU A 69 -0.15 1.45 -4.59
CA LEU A 69 -0.97 0.26 -4.81
C LEU A 69 -0.54 -0.47 -6.08
N LYS A 70 -0.37 0.26 -7.20
CA LYS A 70 0.11 -0.30 -8.46
C LYS A 70 1.48 -0.99 -8.32
N ARG A 71 2.40 -0.39 -7.55
CA ARG A 71 3.73 -0.99 -7.33
C ARG A 71 3.69 -2.21 -6.41
N ILE A 72 2.83 -2.20 -5.40
CA ILE A 72 2.65 -3.36 -4.51
C ILE A 72 2.10 -4.55 -5.30
N ILE A 73 1.05 -4.33 -6.11
CA ILE A 73 0.47 -5.36 -6.98
C ILE A 73 1.55 -5.92 -7.91
N ALA A 74 2.26 -5.05 -8.63
CA ALA A 74 3.30 -5.48 -9.55
C ALA A 74 4.45 -6.26 -8.87
N GLU A 75 4.84 -5.87 -7.65
CA GLU A 75 5.87 -6.58 -6.90
C GLU A 75 5.38 -7.95 -6.42
N ALA A 76 4.16 -8.04 -5.89
CA ALA A 76 3.55 -9.29 -5.47
C ALA A 76 3.42 -10.27 -6.65
N GLU A 77 2.92 -9.80 -7.80
CA GLU A 77 2.87 -10.58 -9.05
C GLU A 77 4.26 -11.05 -9.50
N LEU A 78 5.26 -10.17 -9.46
CA LEU A 78 6.64 -10.51 -9.83
C LEU A 78 7.24 -11.58 -8.90
N SER A 79 6.94 -11.51 -7.61
CA SER A 79 7.35 -12.50 -6.62
C SER A 79 6.55 -13.80 -6.66
N SER A 80 5.55 -13.90 -7.55
CA SER A 80 4.56 -15.00 -7.58
C SER A 80 3.82 -15.17 -6.25
N ASP A 81 3.67 -14.08 -5.50
CA ASP A 81 2.94 -14.02 -4.24
C ASP A 81 1.45 -13.72 -4.51
N ILE A 82 0.60 -14.00 -3.54
CA ILE A 82 -0.84 -13.78 -3.67
C ILE A 82 -1.12 -12.29 -3.50
N VAL A 83 -1.76 -11.69 -4.48
CA VAL A 83 -2.37 -10.35 -4.34
C VAL A 83 -3.74 -10.52 -3.71
N ILE A 84 -4.01 -9.83 -2.61
CA ILE A 84 -5.32 -9.89 -1.95
C ILE A 84 -6.37 -9.13 -2.77
N ASP A 85 -7.60 -9.65 -2.82
CA ASP A 85 -8.71 -9.05 -3.58
C ASP A 85 -8.97 -7.60 -3.18
N GLY A 86 -8.93 -7.31 -1.87
CA GLY A 86 -9.15 -5.95 -1.34
C GLY A 86 -8.16 -4.92 -1.91
N LEU A 87 -6.95 -5.33 -2.28
CA LEU A 87 -5.97 -4.43 -2.91
C LEU A 87 -6.36 -4.08 -4.34
N TYR A 88 -6.90 -5.05 -5.10
CA TYR A 88 -7.45 -4.82 -6.44
C TYR A 88 -8.72 -3.99 -6.38
N GLU A 89 -9.61 -4.26 -5.44
CA GLU A 89 -10.84 -3.48 -5.24
C GLU A 89 -10.52 -2.01 -4.97
N GLU A 90 -9.64 -1.75 -4.00
CA GLU A 90 -9.22 -0.41 -3.65
C GLU A 90 -8.49 0.29 -4.81
N PHE A 91 -7.60 -0.42 -5.51
CA PHE A 91 -6.96 0.11 -6.71
C PHE A 91 -7.99 0.47 -7.79
N GLY A 92 -9.01 -0.37 -7.99
CA GLY A 92 -10.12 -0.14 -8.90
C GLY A 92 -10.98 1.06 -8.51
N GLN A 93 -11.20 1.27 -7.21
CA GLN A 93 -11.91 2.46 -6.69
C GLN A 93 -11.13 3.73 -7.03
N PHE A 94 -9.83 3.80 -6.72
CA PHE A 94 -9.02 4.98 -7.04
C PHE A 94 -8.92 5.27 -8.55
N MET A 95 -8.89 4.23 -9.39
CA MET A 95 -8.92 4.39 -10.85
C MET A 95 -10.28 4.89 -11.35
N SER A 96 -11.38 4.38 -10.76
CA SER A 96 -12.75 4.81 -11.09
C SER A 96 -13.02 6.25 -10.65
N SER A 97 -12.54 6.66 -9.47
CA SER A 97 -12.70 8.03 -8.98
C SER A 97 -12.07 9.07 -9.91
N LYS A 98 -10.91 8.76 -10.51
CA LYS A 98 -10.29 9.63 -11.54
C LYS A 98 -11.12 9.75 -12.82
N SER A 99 -11.98 8.79 -13.11
CA SER A 99 -12.83 8.82 -14.31
C SER A 99 -14.04 9.75 -14.17
N MET A 100 -14.37 10.24 -12.96
CA MET A 100 -15.55 11.10 -12.75
C MET A 100 -15.25 12.61 -12.79
N THR A 101 -14.00 13.05 -12.92
CA THR A 101 -13.69 14.47 -13.21
C THR A 101 -13.59 14.76 -14.70
N ILE A 102 -14.53 14.23 -15.48
CA ILE A 102 -14.92 14.81 -16.78
C ILE A 102 -16.42 15.01 -16.70
N ASN A 103 -16.84 16.08 -16.02
CA ASN A 103 -18.14 16.73 -16.15
C ASN A 103 -18.20 17.88 -15.14
N GLU A 104 -17.57 19.01 -15.47
CA GLU A 104 -18.13 20.36 -15.30
C GLU A 104 -17.30 21.36 -16.13
#